data_AF-A0A2N2YLB7-F1
#
_entry.id   AF-A0A2N2YLB7-F1
#
_cell.length_a   1.000
_cell.length_b   1.000
_cell.length_c   1.000
_cell.angle_alpha   90.00
_cell.angle_beta   90.00
_cell.angle_gamma   90.00
#
_symmetry.space_group_name_H-M   'P 1'
#
loop_
_entity.id
_entity.type
_entity.pdbx_description
1 polymer ?
#
loop_
_entity_poly.entity_id
_entity_poly.type
_entity_poly.pdbx_seq_one_letter_code
_entity_poly.pdbx_strand_id
1 'polypeptide(L)'
;PRTMGEFKPLFYTELIVNWLFPFLALMSNKVTANKNAVLVIAIVLMLGQWVDVYMQVTVGTLHHLHIGFIEIGSFLGFSGIFGLVLAHSLIKHPLVAKNHPYLEESLEHHS
;
A
#
# COMPACT_ATOMS: atom_id res chain seq x y z
N PRO A 1 -16.84 10.75 18.20
CA PRO A 1 -16.39 9.36 17.87
C PRO A 1 -16.33 9.17 16.35
N ARG A 2 -15.32 8.48 15.82
CA ARG A 2 -15.12 8.14 14.40
C ARG A 2 -16.35 7.55 13.67
N THR A 3 -17.35 7.11 14.42
CA THR A 3 -18.63 6.57 13.95
C THR A 3 -19.79 7.59 13.94
N MET A 4 -19.58 8.87 14.23
CA MET A 4 -20.63 9.91 14.23
C MET A 4 -20.17 11.16 13.45
N GLY A 5 -21.03 11.66 12.55
CA GLY A 5 -20.77 12.86 11.72
C GLY A 5 -20.31 12.54 10.28
N GLU A 6 -19.73 13.55 9.61
CA GLU A 6 -19.30 13.53 8.19
C GLU A 6 -18.22 12.46 7.88
N PHE A 7 -17.58 11.89 8.90
CA PHE A 7 -16.55 10.86 8.77
C PHE A 7 -17.08 9.42 8.62
N LYS A 8 -18.38 9.18 8.85
CA LYS A 8 -19.02 7.86 8.68
C LYS A 8 -18.78 7.20 7.32
N PRO A 9 -19.09 7.85 6.17
CA PRO A 9 -18.94 7.22 4.86
C PRO A 9 -17.48 6.89 4.55
N LEU A 10 -16.55 7.73 4.99
CA LEU A 10 -15.12 7.50 4.79
C LEU A 10 -14.62 6.31 5.62
N PHE A 11 -15.06 6.17 6.88
CA PHE A 11 -14.72 5.02 7.72
C PHE A 11 -15.15 3.67 7.12
N TYR A 12 -16.37 3.57 6.58
CA TYR A 12 -16.81 2.35 5.89
C TYR A 12 -16.07 2.12 4.57
N THR A 13 -15.73 3.19 3.86
CA THR A 13 -14.94 3.11 2.63
C THR A 13 -13.54 2.54 2.91
N GLU A 14 -12.89 2.96 3.99
CA GLU A 14 -11.58 2.43 4.38
C GLU A 14 -11.65 0.95 4.76
N LEU A 15 -12.69 0.53 5.49
CA LEU A 15 -12.89 -0.88 5.78
C LEU A 15 -13.05 -1.70 4.49
N ILE A 16 -13.78 -1.17 3.50
CA ILE A 16 -13.97 -1.86 2.23
C ILE A 16 -12.66 -1.87 1.42
N VAL A 17 -11.97 -0.74 1.30
CA VAL A 17 -10.78 -0.59 0.44
C VAL A 17 -9.54 -1.25 1.03
N ASN A 18 -9.28 -1.07 2.33
CA ASN A 18 -8.07 -1.59 2.98
C ASN A 18 -8.23 -3.03 3.48
N TRP A 19 -9.46 -3.51 3.70
CA TRP A 19 -9.68 -4.86 4.24
C TRP A 19 -10.47 -5.76 3.30
N LEU A 20 -11.70 -5.40 2.90
CA LEU A 20 -12.57 -6.31 2.14
C LEU A 20 -12.06 -6.53 0.70
N PHE A 21 -11.66 -5.47 0.02
CA PHE A 21 -11.17 -5.50 -1.35
C PHE A 21 -9.93 -6.38 -1.53
N PRO A 22 -8.82 -6.19 -0.78
CA PRO A 22 -7.64 -7.05 -0.93
C PRO A 22 -7.95 -8.48 -0.53
N PHE A 23 -8.75 -8.68 0.52
CA PHE A 23 -9.10 -10.01 0.97
C PHE A 23 -9.82 -10.80 -0.13
N LEU A 24 -10.82 -10.21 -0.78
CA LEU A 24 -11.55 -10.87 -1.87
C LEU A 24 -10.72 -10.97 -3.15
N ALA A 25 -9.98 -9.92 -3.50
CA ALA A 25 -9.18 -9.90 -4.71
C ALA A 25 -8.04 -10.94 -4.66
N LEU A 26 -7.39 -11.10 -3.51
CA LEU A 26 -6.29 -12.05 -3.32
C LEU A 26 -6.76 -13.47 -2.98
N MET A 27 -8.06 -13.70 -2.74
CA MET A 27 -8.60 -15.04 -2.53
C MET A 27 -8.59 -15.88 -3.83
N SER A 28 -8.61 -15.22 -4.99
CA SER A 28 -8.59 -15.91 -6.28
C SER A 28 -7.16 -16.21 -6.72
N ASN A 29 -6.83 -17.50 -6.87
CA ASN A 29 -5.53 -17.95 -7.38
C ASN A 29 -5.18 -17.35 -8.76
N LYS A 30 -6.18 -17.05 -9.59
CA LYS A 30 -5.95 -16.43 -10.92
C LYS A 30 -5.48 -14.98 -10.80
N VAL A 31 -5.95 -14.27 -9.77
CA VAL A 31 -5.57 -12.86 -9.52
C VAL A 31 -4.18 -12.81 -8.91
N THR A 32 -3.89 -13.69 -7.95
CA THR A 32 -2.57 -13.74 -7.28
C THR A 32 -1.45 -14.20 -8.21
N ALA A 33 -1.74 -15.09 -9.17
CA ALA A 33 -0.77 -15.49 -10.20
C ALA A 33 -0.49 -14.37 -11.23
N ASN A 34 -1.42 -13.44 -11.43
CA ASN A 34 -1.26 -12.36 -12.40
C ASN A 34 -0.53 -11.16 -11.77
N LYS A 35 0.76 -11.03 -12.09
CA LYS A 35 1.63 -9.93 -11.62
C LYS A 35 1.03 -8.53 -11.83
N ASN A 36 0.36 -8.30 -12.96
CA ASN A 36 -0.24 -6.99 -13.24
C ASN A 36 -1.47 -6.72 -12.35
N ALA A 37 -2.28 -7.76 -12.09
CA ALA A 37 -3.43 -7.62 -11.21
C ALA A 37 -2.99 -7.35 -9.76
N VAL A 38 -1.98 -8.10 -9.27
CA VAL A 38 -1.39 -7.87 -7.95
C VAL A 38 -0.78 -6.47 -7.84
N LEU A 39 -0.09 -5.99 -8.88
CA LEU A 39 0.47 -4.63 -8.91
C LEU A 39 -0.62 -3.57 -8.75
N VAL A 40 -1.72 -3.67 -9.50
CA VAL A 40 -2.85 -2.72 -9.41
C VAL A 40 -3.47 -2.75 -8.02
N ILE A 41 -3.68 -3.95 -7.45
CA ILE A 41 -4.19 -4.12 -6.09
C ILE A 41 -3.25 -3.43 -5.09
N ALA A 42 -1.94 -3.66 -5.18
CA ALA A 42 -0.96 -3.05 -4.28
C ALA A 42 -0.97 -1.51 -4.35
N ILE A 43 -1.13 -0.92 -5.54
CA ILE A 43 -1.25 0.54 -5.69
C ILE A 43 -2.53 1.05 -5.02
N VAL A 44 -3.67 0.38 -5.23
CA VAL A 44 -4.95 0.76 -4.61
C VAL A 44 -4.85 0.68 -3.08
N LEU A 45 -4.22 -0.37 -2.54
CA LEU A 45 -4.00 -0.51 -1.10
C LEU A 45 -3.06 0.55 -0.54
N MET A 46 -2.02 0.92 -1.27
CA MET A 46 -1.10 1.96 -0.83
C MET A 46 -1.81 3.32 -0.70
N LEU A 47 -2.69 3.64 -1.65
CA LEU A 47 -3.53 4.84 -1.58
C LEU A 47 -4.58 4.74 -0.46
N GLY A 48 -5.23 3.59 -0.31
CA GLY A 48 -6.19 3.35 0.77
C GLY A 48 -5.55 3.49 2.16
N GLN A 49 -4.34 2.97 2.32
CA GLN A 49 -3.59 3.05 3.58
C GLN A 49 -3.17 4.48 3.90
N TRP A 50 -2.86 5.28 2.86
CA TRP A 50 -2.59 6.70 3.05
C TRP A 50 -3.82 7.45 3.57
N VAL A 51 -5.00 7.17 3.00
CA VAL A 51 -6.27 7.78 3.45
C VAL A 51 -6.57 7.36 4.90
N ASP A 52 -6.35 6.10 5.27
CA ASP A 52 -6.50 5.58 6.64
C ASP A 52 -5.62 6.32 7.64
N VAL A 53 -4.34 6.49 7.33
CA VAL A 53 -3.42 7.28 8.17
C VAL A 53 -3.86 8.74 8.24
N TYR A 54 -4.28 9.32 7.12
CA TYR A 54 -4.77 10.71 7.09
C TYR A 54 -6.01 10.90 7.97
N MET A 55 -6.98 9.97 7.93
CA MET A 55 -8.18 10.04 8.76
C MET A 55 -7.84 9.88 10.24
N GLN A 56 -6.93 8.97 10.61
CA GLN A 56 -6.50 8.80 12.00
C GLN A 56 -5.82 10.06 12.55
N VAL A 57 -4.97 10.71 11.76
CA VAL A 57 -4.27 11.96 12.14
C VAL A 57 -5.25 13.14 12.20
N THR A 58 -6.10 13.30 11.18
CA THR A 58 -7.05 14.41 11.08
C THR A 58 -8.08 14.31 12.20
N VAL A 59 -8.73 13.16 12.42
CA VAL A 59 -9.70 13.00 13.53
C VAL A 59 -9.07 13.27 14.90
N GLY A 60 -7.77 13.02 15.06
CA GLY A 60 -7.03 13.32 16.30
C GLY A 60 -6.67 14.79 16.50
N THR A 61 -6.70 15.63 15.47
CA THR A 61 -6.18 17.02 15.49
C THR A 61 -7.22 18.07 15.06
N LEU A 62 -7.98 17.78 14.01
CA LEU A 62 -8.97 18.64 13.38
C LEU A 62 -10.32 17.91 13.31
N HIS A 63 -11.36 18.52 13.87
CA HIS A 63 -12.72 17.96 13.79
C HIS A 63 -13.42 18.20 12.44
N HIS A 64 -12.69 18.62 11.39
CA HIS A 64 -13.21 18.91 10.06
C HIS A 64 -12.33 18.28 8.96
N LEU A 65 -12.98 17.85 7.87
CA LEU A 65 -12.31 17.30 6.69
C LEU A 65 -11.76 18.43 5.83
N HIS A 66 -10.44 18.59 5.79
CA HIS A 66 -9.76 19.50 4.88
C HIS A 66 -8.53 18.80 4.33
N ILE A 67 -8.57 18.38 3.07
CA ILE A 67 -7.38 17.85 2.37
C ILE A 67 -6.68 19.03 1.71
N GLY A 68 -5.60 19.49 2.33
CA GLY A 68 -4.77 20.56 1.82
C GLY A 68 -3.72 20.08 0.81
N PHE A 69 -3.11 21.06 0.12
CA PHE A 69 -1.96 20.81 -0.74
C PHE A 69 -0.76 20.25 0.04
N ILE A 70 -0.65 20.59 1.33
CA ILE A 70 0.43 20.12 2.20
C ILE A 70 0.32 18.62 2.42
N GLU A 71 -0.86 18.05 2.70
CA GLU A 71 -0.98 16.61 2.95
C GLU A 71 -0.62 15.77 1.72
N ILE A 72 -1.09 16.20 0.54
CA ILE A 72 -0.76 15.53 -0.73
C ILE A 72 0.73 15.70 -1.05
N GLY A 73 1.27 16.92 -0.88
CA GLY A 73 2.68 17.23 -1.14
C GLY A 73 3.63 16.49 -0.20
N SER A 74 3.27 16.34 1.08
CA SER A 74 4.03 15.54 2.04
C SER A 74 4.00 14.06 1.67
N PHE A 75 2.85 13.50 1.30
CA PHE A 75 2.77 12.10 0.87
C PHE A 75 3.64 11.81 -0.36
N LEU A 76 3.48 12.60 -1.43
CA LEU A 76 4.30 12.47 -2.63
C LEU A 76 5.79 12.73 -2.37
N GLY A 77 6.12 13.71 -1.53
CA GLY A 77 7.50 14.03 -1.16
C GLY A 77 8.18 12.88 -0.44
N PHE A 78 7.54 12.33 0.60
CA PHE A 78 8.08 11.19 1.34
C PHE A 78 8.11 9.91 0.47
N SER A 79 7.08 9.65 -0.32
CA SER A 79 7.07 8.51 -1.24
C SER A 79 8.18 8.61 -2.29
N GLY A 80 8.47 9.81 -2.80
CA GLY A 80 9.54 10.06 -3.74
C GLY A 80 10.92 9.82 -3.13
N ILE A 81 11.17 10.38 -1.94
CA ILE A 81 12.44 10.16 -1.22
C ILE A 81 12.61 8.68 -0.87
N PHE A 82 11.56 8.02 -0.40
CA PHE A 82 11.58 6.59 -0.13
C PHE A 82 11.95 5.77 -1.39
N GLY A 83 11.32 6.08 -2.53
CA GLY A 83 11.65 5.46 -3.81
C GLY A 83 13.11 5.65 -4.23
N LEU A 84 13.66 6.86 -4.04
CA LEU A 84 15.06 7.16 -4.33
C LEU A 84 16.03 6.37 -3.43
N VAL A 85 15.76 6.33 -2.12
CA VAL A 85 16.58 5.59 -1.15
C VAL A 85 16.52 4.09 -1.44
N LEU A 86 15.33 3.56 -1.74
CA LEU A 86 15.13 2.17 -2.12
C LEU A 86 15.91 1.82 -3.39
N ALA A 87 15.77 2.63 -4.45
CA ALA A 87 16.51 2.42 -5.69
C ALA A 87 18.02 2.46 -5.47
N HIS A 88 18.51 3.42 -4.70
CA HIS A 88 19.93 3.53 -4.36
C HIS A 88 20.44 2.33 -3.56
N SER A 89 19.63 1.80 -2.64
CA SER A 89 19.94 0.59 -1.87
C SER A 89 20.00 -0.65 -2.76
N LEU A 90 19.04 -0.80 -3.68
CA LEU A 90 18.96 -1.93 -4.63
C LEU A 90 20.14 -1.96 -5.61
N ILE A 91 20.68 -0.81 -6.01
CA ILE A 91 21.87 -0.75 -6.89
C ILE A 91 23.14 -1.21 -6.15
N LYS A 92 23.20 -1.02 -4.82
CA LYS A 92 24.40 -1.29 -4.01
C LYS A 92 24.63 -2.79 -3.76
N HIS A 93 23.61 -3.63 -3.89
CA HIS A 93 23.67 -5.05 -3.57
C HIS A 93 23.17 -5.91 -4.74
N PRO A 94 23.68 -7.15 -4.91
CA PRO A 94 23.16 -8.06 -5.92
C PRO A 94 21.70 -8.40 -5.62
N LEU A 95 20.82 -8.16 -6.60
CA LEU A 95 19.37 -8.42 -6.51
C LEU A 95 19.01 -9.90 -6.27
N VAL A 96 19.91 -10.81 -6.65
CA VAL A 96 19.78 -12.25 -6.43
C VAL A 96 20.89 -12.71 -5.50
N ALA A 97 20.52 -13.39 -4.42
CA ALA A 97 21.45 -13.97 -3.47
C ALA A 97 22.17 -15.20 -4.09
N LYS A 98 23.38 -14.98 -4.63
CA LYS A 98 24.13 -16.00 -5.40
C LYS A 98 24.55 -17.26 -4.63
N ASN A 99 24.65 -17.21 -3.30
CA ASN A 99 25.15 -18.32 -2.48
C ASN A 99 24.04 -18.94 -1.59
N HIS A 100 22.77 -18.81 -1.98
CA HIS A 100 21.67 -19.35 -1.20
C HIS A 100 21.47 -20.85 -1.47
N PRO A 101 21.41 -21.74 -0.46
CA PRO A 101 21.29 -23.19 -0.64
C PRO A 101 20.07 -23.65 -1.45
N TYR A 102 18.98 -22.89 -1.41
CA TYR A 102 17.72 -23.19 -2.11
C TYR A 102 17.54 -22.38 -3.40
N LEU A 103 18.60 -21.78 -3.94
CA LEU A 103 18.52 -20.94 -5.15
C LEU A 103 18.11 -21.76 -6.38
N GLU A 104 18.69 -22.94 -6.58
CA GLU A 104 18.32 -23.85 -7.69
C GLU A 104 16.86 -24.29 -7.59
N GLU A 105 16.40 -24.72 -6.40
CA GLU A 105 15.01 -25.12 -6.18
C GLU A 105 14.03 -23.97 -6.44
N SER A 106 14.39 -22.73 -6.11
CA SER A 106 13.55 -21.54 -6.35
C SER A 106 13.46 -21.17 -7.83
N LEU A 107 14.50 -21.45 -8.62
CA LEU A 107 14.51 -21.20 -10.07
C LEU A 107 13.68 -22.25 -10.83
N GLU A 108 13.67 -23.48 -10.33
CA GLU A 108 12.86 -24.58 -10.89
C GLU A 108 11.40 -24.56 -10.41
N HIS A 109 11.07 -23.71 -9.44
CA HIS A 109 9.72 -23.54 -8.92
C HIS A 109 8.82 -22.81 -9.92
N HIS A 110 8.15 -23.58 -10.78
CA HIS A 110 7.04 -23.09 -11.60
C HIS A 110 5.71 -23.27 -10.87
N SER A 111 5.12 -22.16 -10.43
CA SER A 111 3.75 -22.06 -9.87
C SER A 111 2.74 -21.63 -10.93
#